data_AF-A0A850JBM1-F1
#
_entry.id   AF-A0A850JBM1-F1
#
_cell.length_a   1.000
_cell.length_b   1.000
_cell.length_c   1.000
_cell.angle_alpha   90.00
_cell.angle_beta   90.00
_cell.angle_gamma   90.00
#
_symmetry.space_group_name_H-M   'P 1'
#
loop_
_entity.id
_entity.type
_entity.pdbx_description
1 polymer ?
#
loop_
_entity_poly.entity_id
_entity_poly.type
_entity_poly.pdbx_seq_one_letter_code
_entity_poly.pdbx_strand_id
1 'polypeptide(L)'
;MSKPVTNHDLEDLLSEATFDRSHAAFARQVNRIGAQDHGLILRYDGASVYWWLRGRRPEQPGPELIAKVLSARLRRRVNAAELGFSGLDQQRDGLLFPATVPEAVETAAALWRRFGQRGRPAAVAPFVTAAAVEAGWRWHFDPPDSTVTRTAGRRVTGQDVEVLRACFDQFLDLDRRHGGGHARTFLADFLTRDVAPLLRGSYTDPVGRELFAIAAELTGTAGFMSYDISEQGAAQRAFIQALRLSKAAGDRTYGAHILANLATQAVFLNLPCEAV
;
A
#
# COMPACT_ATOMS: atom_id res chain seq x y z
N MET A 1 -20.95 3.54 -9.75
CA MET A 1 -20.13 2.45 -10.33
C MET A 1 -18.84 3.07 -10.85
N SER A 2 -17.70 2.75 -10.23
CA SER A 2 -16.39 3.26 -10.68
C SER A 2 -16.07 2.74 -12.09
N LYS A 3 -15.60 3.61 -12.99
CA LYS A 3 -15.14 3.17 -14.32
C LYS A 3 -13.96 2.21 -14.13
N PRO A 4 -13.96 1.02 -14.75
CA PRO A 4 -12.86 0.09 -14.57
C PRO A 4 -11.59 0.70 -15.15
N VAL A 5 -10.55 0.76 -14.33
CA VAL A 5 -9.21 1.24 -14.70
C VAL A 5 -8.67 0.34 -15.81
N THR A 6 -8.32 0.94 -16.94
CA THR A 6 -7.67 0.23 -18.05
C THR A 6 -6.18 0.09 -17.73
N ASN A 7 -5.64 -1.12 -17.88
CA ASN A 7 -4.20 -1.39 -17.81
C ASN A 7 -3.56 -0.94 -19.13
N HIS A 8 -3.23 0.35 -19.21
CA HIS A 8 -2.67 0.98 -20.41
C HIS A 8 -1.29 0.41 -20.77
N ASP A 9 -0.47 0.03 -19.78
CA ASP A 9 0.85 -0.57 -20.05
C ASP A 9 0.71 -1.89 -20.81
N LEU A 10 -0.23 -2.76 -20.41
CA LEU A 10 -0.52 -4.00 -21.12
C LEU A 10 -1.16 -3.73 -22.49
N GLU A 11 -2.05 -2.73 -22.58
CA GLU A 11 -2.69 -2.35 -23.84
C GLU A 11 -1.67 -1.89 -24.88
N ASP A 12 -0.75 -1.00 -24.50
CA ASP A 12 0.33 -0.50 -25.37
C ASP A 12 1.24 -1.64 -25.85
N LEU A 13 1.60 -2.57 -24.95
CA LEU A 13 2.40 -3.74 -25.30
C LEU A 13 1.67 -4.70 -26.25
N LEU A 14 0.35 -4.89 -26.08
CA LEU A 14 -0.45 -5.71 -26.99
C LEU A 14 -0.58 -5.03 -28.36
N SER A 15 -0.73 -3.71 -28.41
CA SER A 15 -0.76 -2.95 -29.67
C SER A 15 0.59 -2.99 -30.39
N GLU A 16 1.71 -2.76 -29.70
CA GLU A 16 3.07 -2.88 -30.25
C GLU A 16 3.30 -4.30 -30.80
N ALA A 17 2.81 -5.32 -30.09
CA ALA A 17 2.94 -6.71 -30.45
C ALA A 17 1.90 -7.18 -31.50
N THR A 18 1.04 -6.30 -32.00
CA THR A 18 -0.04 -6.57 -32.98
C THR A 18 -1.07 -7.62 -32.50
N PHE A 19 -1.36 -7.63 -31.21
CA PHE A 19 -2.37 -8.47 -30.56
C PHE A 19 -3.67 -7.74 -30.21
N ASP A 20 -3.76 -6.44 -30.49
CA ASP A 20 -4.92 -5.55 -30.24
C ASP A 20 -6.27 -6.12 -30.70
N ARG A 21 -6.29 -6.85 -31.81
CA ARG A 21 -7.51 -7.52 -32.34
C ARG A 21 -7.49 -9.04 -32.22
N SER A 22 -6.53 -9.58 -31.48
CA SER A 22 -6.19 -11.01 -31.46
C SER A 22 -5.97 -11.57 -30.06
N HIS A 23 -6.74 -11.09 -29.06
CA HIS A 23 -6.68 -11.54 -27.67
C HIS A 23 -6.76 -13.07 -27.48
N ALA A 24 -7.63 -13.74 -28.24
CA ALA A 24 -7.75 -15.20 -28.17
C ALA A 24 -6.49 -15.92 -28.71
N ALA A 25 -5.83 -15.36 -29.72
CA ALA A 25 -4.57 -15.91 -30.23
C ALA A 25 -3.42 -15.68 -29.25
N PHE A 26 -3.37 -14.50 -28.63
CA PHE A 26 -2.42 -14.19 -27.57
C PHE A 26 -2.55 -15.16 -26.39
N ALA A 27 -3.77 -15.36 -25.88
CA ALA A 27 -4.04 -16.27 -24.77
C ALA A 27 -3.60 -17.72 -25.07
N ARG A 28 -3.85 -18.21 -26.30
CA ARG A 28 -3.37 -19.52 -26.74
C ARG A 28 -1.84 -19.63 -26.73
N GLN A 29 -1.14 -18.55 -27.06
CA GLN A 29 0.33 -18.53 -27.03
C GLN A 29 0.86 -18.56 -25.59
N VAL A 30 0.23 -17.85 -24.67
CA VAL A 30 0.54 -17.92 -23.22
C VAL A 30 0.34 -19.35 -22.70
N ASN A 31 -0.80 -19.99 -23.01
CA ASN A 31 -1.06 -21.37 -22.60
C ASN A 31 -0.01 -22.34 -23.17
N ARG A 32 0.39 -22.17 -24.43
CA ARG A 32 1.41 -23.01 -25.09
C ARG A 32 2.76 -22.91 -24.39
N ILE A 33 3.21 -21.70 -24.06
CA ILE A 33 4.47 -21.49 -23.33
C ILE A 33 4.38 -22.07 -21.92
N GLY A 34 3.26 -21.87 -21.21
CA GLY A 34 3.05 -22.47 -19.88
C GLY A 34 3.10 -24.00 -19.90
N ALA A 35 2.56 -24.63 -20.94
CA ALA A 35 2.66 -26.08 -21.12
C ALA A 35 4.10 -26.53 -21.45
N GLN A 36 4.82 -25.80 -22.30
CA GLN A 36 6.17 -26.15 -22.74
C GLN A 36 7.23 -25.98 -21.65
N ASP A 37 7.21 -24.84 -20.94
CA ASP A 37 8.25 -24.50 -19.98
C ASP A 37 7.99 -25.07 -18.58
N HIS A 38 6.72 -25.21 -18.21
CA HIS A 38 6.32 -25.55 -16.83
C HIS A 38 5.38 -26.76 -16.73
N GLY A 39 4.99 -27.38 -17.86
CA GLY A 39 4.04 -28.50 -17.84
C GLY A 39 2.62 -28.12 -17.37
N LEU A 40 2.26 -26.84 -17.42
CA LEU A 40 0.98 -26.34 -16.89
C LEU A 40 -0.15 -26.47 -17.92
N ILE A 41 -1.34 -26.86 -17.43
CA ILE A 41 -2.57 -26.85 -18.22
C ILE A 41 -3.34 -25.55 -17.93
N LEU A 42 -2.99 -24.49 -18.65
CA LEU A 42 -3.64 -23.19 -18.54
C LEU A 42 -4.82 -23.08 -19.52
N ARG A 43 -5.90 -22.43 -19.08
CA ARG A 43 -7.15 -22.26 -19.84
C ARG A 43 -7.46 -20.79 -20.14
N TYR A 44 -6.42 -19.98 -20.39
CA TYR A 44 -6.65 -18.58 -20.75
C TYR A 44 -7.27 -18.46 -22.14
N ASP A 45 -8.13 -17.47 -22.30
CA ASP A 45 -8.87 -17.17 -23.53
C ASP A 45 -8.96 -15.66 -23.77
N GLY A 46 -9.68 -15.23 -24.81
CA GLY A 46 -9.86 -13.80 -25.11
C GLY A 46 -10.53 -13.02 -23.97
N ALA A 47 -11.42 -13.66 -23.20
CA ALA A 47 -12.05 -13.06 -22.04
C ALA A 47 -11.04 -12.85 -20.90
N SER A 48 -10.12 -13.79 -20.69
CA SER A 48 -9.02 -13.67 -19.73
C SER A 48 -8.19 -12.41 -20.00
N VAL A 49 -7.80 -12.20 -21.28
CA VAL A 49 -7.05 -11.01 -21.72
C VAL A 49 -7.86 -9.73 -21.55
N TYR A 50 -9.14 -9.75 -21.90
CA TYR A 50 -10.05 -8.63 -21.62
C TYR A 50 -10.05 -8.26 -20.13
N TRP A 51 -10.12 -9.24 -19.24
CA TRP A 51 -10.06 -8.99 -17.81
C TRP A 51 -8.68 -8.51 -17.34
N TRP A 52 -7.59 -8.94 -17.98
CA TRP A 52 -6.24 -8.41 -17.71
C TRP A 52 -6.10 -6.94 -18.08
N LEU A 53 -6.65 -6.53 -19.22
CA LEU A 53 -6.77 -5.13 -19.63
C LEU A 53 -7.66 -4.31 -18.69
N ARG A 54 -8.59 -4.95 -17.99
CA ARG A 54 -9.44 -4.34 -16.95
C ARG A 54 -8.87 -4.51 -15.53
N GLY A 55 -7.62 -4.94 -15.42
CA GLY A 55 -6.86 -4.97 -14.18
C GLY A 55 -7.00 -6.22 -13.32
N ARG A 56 -7.54 -7.33 -13.85
CA ARG A 56 -7.39 -8.63 -13.20
C ARG A 56 -5.97 -9.15 -13.44
N ARG A 57 -5.23 -9.44 -12.38
CA ARG A 57 -3.91 -10.09 -12.50
C ARG A 57 -4.08 -11.61 -12.64
N PRO A 58 -3.41 -12.28 -13.59
CA PRO A 58 -3.36 -13.74 -13.61
C PRO A 58 -2.51 -14.29 -12.46
N GLU A 59 -2.88 -15.46 -11.94
CA GLU A 59 -2.10 -16.17 -10.91
C GLU A 59 -0.70 -16.53 -11.41
N GLN A 60 0.25 -16.63 -10.48
CA GLN A 60 1.63 -17.06 -10.77
C GLN A 60 1.65 -18.47 -11.39
N PRO A 61 2.42 -18.73 -12.46
CA PRO A 61 3.44 -17.88 -13.12
C PRO A 61 2.91 -17.06 -14.32
N GLY A 62 1.63 -16.73 -14.37
CA GLY A 62 0.97 -16.07 -15.50
C GLY A 62 1.62 -14.76 -15.98
N PRO A 63 1.95 -13.79 -15.11
CA PRO A 63 2.62 -12.56 -15.51
C PRO A 63 3.96 -12.80 -16.23
N GLU A 64 4.76 -13.76 -15.77
CA GLU A 64 6.05 -14.12 -16.33
C GLU A 64 5.89 -14.76 -17.72
N LEU A 65 4.85 -15.59 -17.90
CA LEU A 65 4.51 -16.18 -19.19
C LEU A 65 4.05 -15.13 -20.21
N ILE A 66 3.22 -14.17 -19.78
CA ILE A 66 2.76 -13.04 -20.61
C ILE A 66 3.97 -12.21 -21.06
N ALA A 67 4.87 -11.86 -20.14
CA ALA A 67 6.10 -11.13 -20.42
C ALA A 67 6.97 -11.88 -21.44
N LYS A 68 7.08 -13.20 -21.31
CA LYS A 68 7.85 -14.06 -22.22
C LYS A 68 7.25 -14.09 -23.64
N VAL A 69 5.92 -14.21 -23.77
CA VAL A 69 5.24 -14.15 -25.08
C VAL A 69 5.51 -12.82 -25.77
N LEU A 70 5.33 -11.71 -25.05
CA LEU A 70 5.54 -10.36 -25.58
C LEU A 70 7.00 -10.13 -25.94
N SER A 71 7.93 -10.59 -25.10
CA SER A 71 9.37 -10.49 -25.38
C SER A 71 9.76 -11.18 -26.69
N ALA A 72 9.24 -12.40 -26.91
CA ALA A 72 9.49 -13.15 -28.13
C ALA A 72 8.89 -12.46 -29.36
N ARG A 73 7.69 -11.87 -29.23
CA ARG A 73 7.00 -11.19 -30.34
C ARG A 73 7.66 -9.87 -30.72
N LEU A 74 8.06 -9.08 -29.73
CA LEU A 74 8.64 -7.74 -29.88
C LEU A 74 10.16 -7.77 -30.14
N ARG A 75 10.82 -8.93 -29.97
CA ARG A 75 12.28 -9.09 -30.08
C ARG A 75 13.07 -8.18 -29.13
N ARG A 76 12.47 -7.78 -28.02
CA ARG A 76 13.09 -7.05 -26.91
C ARG A 76 12.71 -7.73 -25.60
N ARG A 77 13.52 -7.55 -24.56
CA ARG A 77 13.15 -8.04 -23.23
C ARG A 77 12.01 -7.18 -22.68
N VAL A 78 10.91 -7.83 -22.30
CA VAL A 78 9.79 -7.27 -21.53
C VAL A 78 9.79 -7.98 -20.18
N ASN A 79 9.89 -7.24 -19.08
CA ASN A 79 9.80 -7.81 -17.73
C ASN A 79 8.36 -7.81 -17.23
N ALA A 80 8.02 -8.69 -16.28
CA ALA A 80 6.66 -8.75 -15.72
C ALA A 80 6.20 -7.42 -15.08
N ALA A 81 7.14 -6.59 -14.61
CA ALA A 81 6.87 -5.27 -14.06
C ALA A 81 6.40 -4.24 -15.13
N GLU A 82 6.73 -4.45 -16.40
CA GLU A 82 6.31 -3.61 -17.53
C GLU A 82 4.87 -3.90 -17.97
N LEU A 83 4.26 -4.99 -17.49
CA LEU A 83 2.89 -5.40 -17.87
C LEU A 83 1.79 -4.60 -17.18
N GLY A 84 2.13 -3.63 -16.34
CA GLY A 84 1.17 -2.81 -15.58
C GLY A 84 0.34 -3.57 -14.53
N PHE A 85 0.57 -4.88 -14.34
CA PHE A 85 -0.12 -5.66 -13.29
C PHE A 85 0.27 -5.21 -11.87
N SER A 86 1.48 -4.66 -11.71
CA SER A 86 1.99 -4.08 -10.46
C SER A 86 1.29 -2.77 -10.08
N GLY A 87 0.74 -2.03 -11.05
CA GLY A 87 -0.03 -0.80 -10.80
C GLY A 87 -1.31 -1.07 -10.00
N LEU A 88 -1.89 -2.26 -10.12
CA LEU A 88 -3.18 -2.62 -9.51
C LEU A 88 -3.03 -3.13 -8.07
N ASP A 89 -1.93 -3.82 -7.77
CA ASP A 89 -1.48 -4.05 -6.39
C ASP A 89 -1.13 -2.70 -5.75
N GLN A 90 -0.42 -1.79 -6.45
CA GLN A 90 -0.13 -0.43 -5.96
C GLN A 90 -1.36 0.45 -5.71
N GLN A 91 -2.48 0.21 -6.41
CA GLN A 91 -3.76 0.89 -6.15
C GLN A 91 -4.43 0.39 -4.87
N ARG A 92 -4.25 -0.89 -4.49
CA ARG A 92 -4.74 -1.47 -3.23
C ARG A 92 -3.74 -1.37 -2.07
N ASP A 93 -2.46 -1.15 -2.37
CA ASP A 93 -1.40 -0.99 -1.40
C ASP A 93 -1.73 0.14 -0.42
N GLY A 94 -1.65 -0.19 0.87
CA GLY A 94 -1.97 0.71 1.98
C GLY A 94 -3.48 0.95 2.21
N LEU A 95 -4.38 0.44 1.35
CA LEU A 95 -5.83 0.46 1.60
C LEU A 95 -6.32 -0.78 2.34
N LEU A 96 -5.59 -1.89 2.24
CA LEU A 96 -5.92 -3.09 3.00
C LEU A 96 -5.52 -2.89 4.46
N PHE A 97 -6.29 -3.49 5.37
CA PHE A 97 -5.94 -3.61 6.78
C PHE A 97 -5.18 -4.94 6.98
N PRO A 98 -3.86 -4.93 7.23
CA PRO A 98 -3.08 -6.17 7.33
C PRO A 98 -3.58 -7.07 8.47
N ALA A 99 -3.64 -8.39 8.24
CA ALA A 99 -4.15 -9.32 9.25
C ALA A 99 -3.12 -9.53 10.38
N THR A 100 -1.83 -9.54 10.03
CA THR A 100 -0.75 -9.83 10.97
C THR A 100 0.15 -8.63 11.22
N VAL A 101 0.85 -8.62 12.36
CA VAL A 101 1.82 -7.57 12.71
C VAL A 101 2.99 -7.49 11.70
N PRO A 102 3.60 -8.60 11.25
CA PRO A 102 4.66 -8.53 10.23
C PRO A 102 4.18 -7.93 8.90
N GLU A 103 2.99 -8.28 8.44
CA GLU A 103 2.40 -7.66 7.24
C GLU A 103 2.13 -6.17 7.45
N ALA A 104 1.69 -5.77 8.65
CA ALA A 104 1.50 -4.36 8.99
C ALA A 104 2.81 -3.55 8.87
N VAL A 105 3.91 -4.09 9.39
CA VAL A 105 5.23 -3.45 9.29
C VAL A 105 5.66 -3.29 7.83
N GLU A 106 5.52 -4.33 7.01
CA GLU A 106 5.93 -4.25 5.61
C GLU A 106 5.03 -3.34 4.75
N THR A 107 3.72 -3.36 5.01
CA THR A 107 2.76 -2.49 4.31
C THR A 107 2.99 -1.02 4.66
N ALA A 108 3.19 -0.71 5.94
CA ALA A 108 3.50 0.65 6.39
C ALA A 108 4.85 1.13 5.83
N ALA A 109 5.90 0.31 5.89
CA ALA A 109 7.20 0.68 5.34
C ALA A 109 7.19 0.87 3.81
N ALA A 110 6.39 0.09 3.08
CA ALA A 110 6.17 0.30 1.65
C ALA A 110 5.45 1.63 1.38
N LEU A 111 4.45 1.98 2.19
CA LEU A 111 3.75 3.26 2.11
C LEU A 111 4.70 4.44 2.37
N TRP A 112 5.51 4.39 3.43
CA TRP A 112 6.42 5.49 3.78
C TRP A 112 7.47 5.76 2.70
N ARG A 113 8.01 4.70 2.08
CA ARG A 113 8.93 4.83 0.93
C ARG A 113 8.29 5.60 -0.24
N ARG A 114 6.98 5.45 -0.45
CA ARG A 114 6.25 6.16 -1.51
C ARG A 114 6.04 7.63 -1.16
N PHE A 115 5.76 7.95 0.11
CA PHE A 115 5.67 9.35 0.55
C PHE A 115 6.99 10.12 0.40
N GLY A 116 8.14 9.44 0.50
CA GLY A 116 9.45 10.04 0.31
C GLY A 116 9.86 10.25 -1.16
N GLN A 117 9.17 9.64 -2.13
CA GLN A 117 9.54 9.76 -3.55
C GLN A 117 9.06 11.09 -4.13
N ARG A 118 10.00 12.00 -4.40
CA ARG A 118 9.73 13.25 -5.14
C ARG A 118 9.46 12.96 -6.62
N GLY A 119 8.45 13.61 -7.20
CA GLY A 119 8.33 13.77 -8.65
C GLY A 119 7.48 12.76 -9.41
N ARG A 120 6.87 11.77 -8.75
CA ARG A 120 5.70 11.10 -9.33
C ARG A 120 4.46 11.78 -8.76
N PRO A 121 3.64 12.47 -9.57
CA PRO A 121 2.28 12.75 -9.11
C PRO A 121 1.70 11.38 -8.78
N ALA A 122 1.44 11.12 -7.50
CA ALA A 122 0.56 10.03 -7.14
C ALA A 122 -0.72 10.37 -7.88
N ALA A 123 -1.00 9.67 -8.99
CA ALA A 123 -2.24 9.84 -9.74
C ALA A 123 -3.34 9.96 -8.70
N VAL A 124 -4.09 11.07 -8.71
CA VAL A 124 -5.03 11.46 -7.64
C VAL A 124 -5.84 10.24 -7.27
N ALA A 125 -5.41 9.55 -6.21
CA ALA A 125 -5.98 8.27 -5.86
C ALA A 125 -7.29 8.63 -5.18
N PRO A 126 -8.44 8.18 -5.70
CA PRO A 126 -9.70 8.51 -5.08
C PRO A 126 -9.75 7.89 -3.68
N PHE A 127 -10.47 8.54 -2.79
CA PHE A 127 -10.90 7.94 -1.54
C PHE A 127 -11.78 6.72 -1.83
N VAL A 128 -11.57 5.63 -1.11
CA VAL A 128 -12.27 4.36 -1.30
C VAL A 128 -13.07 4.03 -0.04
N THR A 129 -14.36 4.35 0.00
CA THR A 129 -15.14 4.19 1.24
C THR A 129 -15.14 2.77 1.79
N ALA A 130 -15.31 1.77 0.92
CA ALA A 130 -15.31 0.37 1.34
C ALA A 130 -14.04 0.00 2.14
N ALA A 131 -12.88 0.57 1.79
CA ALA A 131 -11.63 0.34 2.51
C ALA A 131 -11.62 1.02 3.89
N ALA A 132 -12.18 2.22 4.02
CA ALA A 132 -12.30 2.91 5.31
C ALA A 132 -13.24 2.15 6.26
N VAL A 133 -14.40 1.71 5.75
CA VAL A 133 -15.37 0.92 6.53
C VAL A 133 -14.76 -0.42 6.95
N GLU A 134 -14.13 -1.14 6.02
CA GLU A 134 -13.46 -2.42 6.32
C GLU A 134 -12.37 -2.23 7.39
N ALA A 135 -11.50 -1.22 7.23
CA ALA A 135 -10.46 -0.94 8.21
C ALA A 135 -11.02 -0.64 9.61
N GLY A 136 -12.10 0.14 9.70
CA GLY A 136 -12.76 0.44 10.98
C GLY A 136 -13.40 -0.79 11.62
N TRP A 137 -14.08 -1.63 10.82
CA TRP A 137 -14.64 -2.89 11.29
C TRP A 137 -13.56 -3.83 11.81
N ARG A 138 -12.50 -4.05 11.03
CA ARG A 138 -11.40 -4.94 11.42
C ARG A 138 -10.63 -4.43 12.62
N TRP A 139 -10.44 -3.11 12.73
CA TRP A 139 -9.86 -2.52 13.93
C TRP A 139 -10.72 -2.78 15.17
N HIS A 140 -12.04 -2.61 15.06
CA HIS A 140 -12.96 -2.74 16.19
C HIS A 140 -13.26 -4.20 16.59
N PHE A 141 -13.46 -5.08 15.62
CA PHE A 141 -14.00 -6.43 15.84
C PHE A 141 -12.96 -7.55 15.73
N ASP A 142 -11.86 -7.40 14.97
CA ASP A 142 -10.83 -8.46 14.95
C ASP A 142 -10.22 -8.58 16.36
N PRO A 143 -9.81 -9.77 16.80
CA PRO A 143 -9.11 -9.94 18.07
C PRO A 143 -7.88 -9.01 18.18
N PRO A 144 -7.53 -8.54 19.39
CA PRO A 144 -6.29 -7.80 19.59
C PRO A 144 -5.07 -8.69 19.32
N ASP A 145 -3.96 -8.07 18.89
CA ASP A 145 -2.68 -8.78 18.76
C ASP A 145 -2.22 -9.22 20.15
N SER A 146 -2.14 -10.55 20.35
CA SER A 146 -1.79 -11.15 21.65
C SER A 146 -0.38 -10.77 22.10
N THR A 147 0.56 -10.70 21.16
CA THR A 147 1.90 -10.15 21.37
C THR A 147 2.44 -9.53 20.10
N VAL A 148 3.29 -8.53 20.26
CA VAL A 148 4.11 -7.94 19.20
C VAL A 148 5.58 -8.33 19.29
N THR A 149 5.97 -9.15 20.27
CA THR A 149 7.37 -9.55 20.51
C THR A 149 8.08 -10.03 19.24
N ARG A 150 9.28 -9.54 19.01
CA ARG A 150 10.19 -10.03 17.95
C ARG A 150 11.54 -10.39 18.53
N THR A 151 12.09 -11.51 18.10
CA THR A 151 13.40 -12.02 18.56
C THR A 151 14.50 -11.91 17.51
N ALA A 152 14.17 -11.50 16.28
CA ALA A 152 15.10 -11.42 15.16
C ALA A 152 15.42 -9.97 14.78
N GLY A 153 16.69 -9.68 14.47
CA GLY A 153 17.17 -8.36 14.06
C GLY A 153 17.86 -7.57 15.18
N ARG A 154 18.24 -6.32 14.87
CA ARG A 154 18.88 -5.40 15.84
C ARG A 154 18.01 -5.27 17.09
N ARG A 155 18.63 -5.35 18.27
CA ARG A 155 17.94 -5.13 19.55
C ARG A 155 17.47 -3.68 19.64
N VAL A 156 16.18 -3.51 19.93
CA VAL A 156 15.51 -2.22 20.16
C VAL A 156 15.12 -2.12 21.63
N THR A 157 15.30 -0.94 22.19
CA THR A 157 15.12 -0.63 23.61
C THR A 157 14.16 0.54 23.80
N GLY A 158 13.70 0.78 25.04
CA GLY A 158 12.91 1.96 25.36
C GLY A 158 13.63 3.28 25.01
N GLN A 159 14.96 3.31 25.11
CA GLN A 159 15.74 4.49 24.73
C GLN A 159 15.64 4.79 23.22
N ASP A 160 15.56 3.77 22.36
CA ASP A 160 15.34 3.98 20.93
C ASP A 160 13.95 4.62 20.70
N VAL A 161 12.93 4.20 21.46
CA VAL A 161 11.58 4.77 21.40
C VAL A 161 11.55 6.22 21.91
N GLU A 162 12.25 6.53 22.99
CA GLU A 162 12.38 7.89 23.52
C GLU A 162 13.00 8.84 22.49
N VAL A 163 14.04 8.39 21.76
CA VAL A 163 14.63 9.16 20.66
C VAL A 163 13.60 9.42 19.56
N LEU A 164 12.81 8.42 19.16
CA LEU A 164 11.74 8.62 18.17
C LEU A 164 10.71 9.65 18.63
N ARG A 165 10.31 9.62 19.91
CA ARG A 165 9.36 10.60 20.48
C ARG A 165 9.95 12.01 20.47
N ALA A 166 11.19 12.18 20.90
CA ALA A 166 11.86 13.48 20.89
C ALA A 166 11.98 14.06 19.46
N CYS A 167 12.31 13.21 18.47
CA CYS A 167 12.32 13.61 17.07
C CYS A 167 10.91 13.98 16.56
N PHE A 168 9.88 13.24 16.96
CA PHE A 168 8.50 13.53 16.59
C PHE A 168 8.04 14.90 17.10
N ASP A 169 8.33 15.24 18.36
CA ASP A 169 8.01 16.54 18.94
C ASP A 169 8.64 17.70 18.14
N GLN A 170 9.87 17.51 17.65
CA GLN A 170 10.54 18.48 16.79
C GLN A 170 9.86 18.63 15.43
N PHE A 171 9.38 17.53 14.82
CA PHE A 171 8.62 17.60 13.57
C PHE A 171 7.30 18.38 13.74
N LEU A 172 6.59 18.14 14.84
CA LEU A 172 5.34 18.85 15.12
C LEU A 172 5.58 20.35 15.39
N ASP A 173 6.67 20.71 16.06
CA ASP A 173 7.04 22.11 16.24
C ASP A 173 7.40 22.79 14.91
N LEU A 174 8.14 22.10 14.04
CA LEU A 174 8.49 22.60 12.72
C LEU A 174 7.24 22.80 11.84
N ASP A 175 6.34 21.83 11.84
CA ASP A 175 5.07 21.89 11.10
C ASP A 175 4.22 23.09 11.53
N ARG A 176 4.04 23.28 12.85
CA ARG A 176 3.31 24.43 13.40
C ARG A 176 3.89 25.78 13.01
N ARG A 177 5.22 25.88 12.85
CA ARG A 177 5.92 27.14 12.54
C ARG A 177 6.01 27.46 11.05
N HIS A 178 6.06 26.44 10.18
CA HIS A 178 6.40 26.63 8.77
C HIS A 178 5.40 26.02 7.77
N GLY A 179 4.40 25.26 8.23
CA GLY A 179 3.39 24.60 7.39
C GLY A 179 3.82 23.26 6.79
N GLY A 180 2.85 22.35 6.59
CA GLY A 180 3.10 20.90 6.42
C GLY A 180 3.65 20.41 5.09
N GLY A 181 3.74 21.25 4.06
CA GLY A 181 4.20 20.84 2.73
C GLY A 181 5.64 20.29 2.71
N HIS A 182 6.57 20.95 3.42
CA HIS A 182 7.97 20.50 3.52
C HIS A 182 8.15 19.43 4.60
N ALA A 183 7.38 19.50 5.70
CA ALA A 183 7.48 18.57 6.81
C ALA A 183 7.14 17.12 6.40
N ARG A 184 6.19 16.92 5.48
CA ARG A 184 5.78 15.58 5.02
C ARG A 184 6.92 14.76 4.42
N THR A 185 7.76 15.36 3.58
CA THR A 185 8.88 14.63 2.97
C THR A 185 9.94 14.24 4.01
N PHE A 186 10.25 15.13 4.95
CA PHE A 186 11.17 14.80 6.04
C PHE A 186 10.62 13.70 6.95
N LEU A 187 9.33 13.79 7.31
CA LEU A 187 8.65 12.78 8.09
C LEU A 187 8.63 11.41 7.38
N ALA A 188 8.39 11.39 6.07
CA ALA A 188 8.41 10.16 5.28
C ALA A 188 9.81 9.52 5.21
N ASP A 189 10.85 10.33 5.10
CA ASP A 189 12.24 9.85 5.13
C ASP A 189 12.59 9.27 6.50
N PHE A 190 12.23 9.97 7.59
CA PHE A 190 12.41 9.51 8.97
C PHE A 190 11.67 8.19 9.25
N LEU A 191 10.39 8.11 8.85
CA LEU A 191 9.60 6.88 8.92
C LEU A 191 10.30 5.71 8.19
N THR A 192 10.87 5.99 7.01
CA THR A 192 11.51 4.97 6.17
C THR A 192 12.87 4.53 6.71
N ARG A 193 13.70 5.48 7.15
CA ARG A 193 15.12 5.26 7.48
C ARG A 193 15.36 4.96 8.95
N ASP A 194 14.53 5.48 9.84
CA ASP A 194 14.74 5.37 11.28
C ASP A 194 13.69 4.47 11.93
N VAL A 195 12.40 4.67 11.63
CA VAL A 195 11.32 3.89 12.27
C VAL A 195 11.21 2.48 11.68
N ALA A 196 11.20 2.34 10.35
CA ALA A 196 11.02 1.03 9.71
C ALA A 196 12.10 -0.02 10.07
N PRO A 197 13.39 0.33 10.20
CA PRO A 197 14.40 -0.62 10.66
C PRO A 197 14.20 -1.05 12.11
N LEU A 198 13.73 -0.16 12.99
CA LEU A 198 13.44 -0.50 14.39
C LEU A 198 12.25 -1.46 14.50
N LEU A 199 11.18 -1.25 13.73
CA LEU A 199 10.04 -2.19 13.65
C LEU A 199 10.43 -3.58 13.11
N ARG A 200 11.51 -3.67 12.34
CA ARG A 200 12.08 -4.96 11.89
C ARG A 200 13.11 -5.56 12.86
N GLY A 201 13.44 -4.85 13.93
CA GLY A 201 14.36 -5.30 14.97
C GLY A 201 13.76 -6.37 15.89
N SER A 202 14.48 -6.62 16.99
CA SER A 202 14.06 -7.46 18.10
C SER A 202 13.73 -6.62 19.32
N TYR A 203 12.60 -6.92 19.97
CA TYR A 203 12.07 -6.18 21.11
C TYR A 203 11.09 -7.05 21.91
N THR A 204 10.98 -6.76 23.20
CA THR A 204 9.98 -7.34 24.10
C THR A 204 8.60 -6.77 23.80
N ASP A 205 7.53 -7.43 24.29
CA ASP A 205 6.16 -6.95 24.09
C ASP A 205 5.95 -5.48 24.54
N PRO A 206 6.40 -5.05 25.74
CA PRO A 206 6.18 -3.67 26.18
C PRO A 206 6.89 -2.64 25.29
N VAL A 207 8.17 -2.87 24.96
CA VAL A 207 8.94 -1.97 24.07
C VAL A 207 8.33 -1.95 22.67
N GLY A 208 7.89 -3.11 22.16
CA GLY A 208 7.22 -3.21 20.89
C GLY A 208 5.94 -2.39 20.85
N ARG A 209 5.10 -2.45 21.88
CA ARG A 209 3.85 -1.68 21.95
C ARG A 209 4.09 -0.18 21.92
N GLU A 210 5.08 0.31 22.67
CA GLU A 210 5.47 1.72 22.63
C GLU A 210 6.03 2.14 21.27
N LEU A 211 6.83 1.27 20.63
CA LEU A 211 7.34 1.49 19.28
C LEU A 211 6.22 1.54 18.23
N PHE A 212 5.23 0.65 18.32
CA PHE A 212 4.06 0.67 17.45
C PHE A 212 3.18 1.90 17.68
N ALA A 213 3.08 2.38 18.93
CA ALA A 213 2.32 3.60 19.26
C ALA A 213 2.94 4.82 18.55
N ILE A 214 4.23 5.07 18.74
CA ILE A 214 4.90 6.21 18.09
C ILE A 214 4.91 6.08 16.55
N ALA A 215 5.05 4.87 16.02
CA ALA A 215 4.94 4.63 14.57
C ALA A 215 3.52 4.93 14.04
N ALA A 216 2.47 4.60 14.81
CA ALA A 216 1.10 4.96 14.48
C ALA A 216 0.91 6.48 14.48
N GLU A 217 1.42 7.17 15.51
CA GLU A 217 1.36 8.63 15.66
C GLU A 217 2.03 9.38 14.49
N LEU A 218 3.26 8.98 14.14
CA LEU A 218 4.00 9.52 13.01
C LEU A 218 3.28 9.25 11.68
N THR A 219 2.72 8.05 11.50
CA THR A 219 1.97 7.68 10.28
C THR A 219 0.67 8.46 10.15
N GLY A 220 -0.08 8.62 11.24
CA GLY A 220 -1.31 9.42 11.28
C GLY A 220 -1.03 10.89 10.96
N THR A 221 0.07 11.43 11.47
CA THR A 221 0.53 12.79 11.15
C THR A 221 0.86 12.96 9.68
N ALA A 222 1.55 11.99 9.06
CA ALA A 222 1.80 12.00 7.61
C ALA A 222 0.48 11.94 6.80
N GLY A 223 -0.54 11.24 7.32
CA GLY A 223 -1.88 11.22 6.77
C GLY A 223 -2.57 12.57 6.84
N PHE A 224 -2.51 13.25 7.98
CA PHE A 224 -3.07 14.58 8.17
C PHE A 224 -2.40 15.63 7.27
N MET A 225 -1.07 15.63 7.18
CA MET A 225 -0.33 16.49 6.25
C MET A 225 -0.73 16.23 4.79
N SER A 226 -0.99 14.97 4.42
CA SER A 226 -1.46 14.61 3.08
C SER A 226 -2.89 15.10 2.82
N TYR A 227 -3.74 15.10 3.85
CA TYR A 227 -5.11 15.63 3.80
C TYR A 227 -5.09 17.14 3.54
N ASP A 228 -4.24 17.89 4.25
CA ASP A 228 -4.11 19.35 4.13
C ASP A 228 -3.67 19.81 2.73
N ILE A 229 -2.77 19.04 2.09
CA ILE A 229 -2.34 19.32 0.71
C ILE A 229 -3.27 18.70 -0.36
N SER A 230 -4.46 18.24 0.03
CA SER A 230 -5.47 17.64 -0.85
C SER A 230 -5.06 16.33 -1.56
N GLU A 231 -4.06 15.61 -1.05
CA GLU A 231 -3.71 14.25 -1.50
C GLU A 231 -4.57 13.19 -0.79
N GLN A 232 -5.88 13.20 -1.07
CA GLN A 232 -6.89 12.48 -0.28
C GLN A 232 -6.69 10.95 -0.23
N GLY A 233 -6.34 10.30 -1.34
CA GLY A 233 -6.02 8.88 -1.33
C GLY A 233 -4.74 8.53 -0.56
N ALA A 234 -3.75 9.44 -0.51
CA ALA A 234 -2.55 9.25 0.29
C ALA A 234 -2.88 9.35 1.78
N ALA A 235 -3.68 10.36 2.17
CA ALA A 235 -4.18 10.52 3.52
C ALA A 235 -4.95 9.28 3.99
N GLN A 236 -5.86 8.75 3.18
CA GLN A 236 -6.64 7.56 3.53
C GLN A 236 -5.75 6.35 3.82
N ARG A 237 -4.74 6.08 2.97
CA ARG A 237 -3.81 4.96 3.16
C ARG A 237 -3.01 5.13 4.45
N ALA A 238 -2.52 6.34 4.72
CA ALA A 238 -1.82 6.63 5.96
C ALA A 238 -2.72 6.39 7.18
N PHE A 239 -3.97 6.85 7.16
CA PHE A 239 -4.89 6.62 8.27
C PHE A 239 -5.20 5.14 8.47
N ILE A 240 -5.45 4.36 7.41
CA ILE A 240 -5.68 2.92 7.53
C ILE A 240 -4.46 2.20 8.13
N GLN A 241 -3.24 2.56 7.70
CA GLN A 241 -2.03 1.96 8.27
C GLN A 241 -1.76 2.44 9.70
N ALA A 242 -1.99 3.70 10.03
CA ALA A 242 -1.91 4.21 11.40
C ALA A 242 -2.90 3.47 12.32
N LEU A 243 -4.11 3.20 11.84
CA LEU A 243 -5.11 2.41 12.56
C LEU A 243 -4.65 0.97 12.81
N ARG A 244 -3.99 0.33 11.83
CA ARG A 244 -3.43 -1.01 12.05
C ARG A 244 -2.28 -1.00 13.07
N LEU A 245 -1.41 0.00 13.02
CA LEU A 245 -0.28 0.13 13.94
C LEU A 245 -0.76 0.44 15.37
N SER A 246 -1.81 1.24 15.55
CA SER A 246 -2.41 1.48 16.87
C SER A 246 -3.03 0.21 17.46
N LYS A 247 -3.61 -0.67 16.62
CA LYS A 247 -4.07 -2.00 17.05
C LYS A 247 -2.91 -2.87 17.55
N ALA A 248 -1.78 -2.87 16.86
CA ALA A 248 -0.58 -3.58 17.31
C ALA A 248 -0.04 -3.01 18.63
N ALA A 249 -0.06 -1.69 18.80
CA ALA A 249 0.26 -1.04 20.06
C ALA A 249 -0.70 -1.42 21.20
N GLY A 250 -1.96 -1.73 20.87
CA GLY A 250 -3.05 -1.83 21.85
C GLY A 250 -3.59 -0.46 22.27
N ASP A 251 -3.29 0.60 21.52
CA ASP A 251 -3.73 1.96 21.80
C ASP A 251 -5.11 2.23 21.19
N ARG A 252 -6.14 1.94 21.99
CA ARG A 252 -7.53 2.11 21.58
C ARG A 252 -7.92 3.59 21.44
N THR A 253 -7.31 4.47 22.23
CA THR A 253 -7.60 5.90 22.21
C THR A 253 -7.09 6.52 20.92
N TYR A 254 -5.84 6.25 20.55
CA TYR A 254 -5.30 6.75 19.29
C TYR A 254 -5.99 6.12 18.07
N GLY A 255 -6.34 4.83 18.13
CA GLY A 255 -7.14 4.22 17.06
C GLY A 255 -8.51 4.88 16.86
N ALA A 256 -9.21 5.24 17.95
CA ALA A 256 -10.46 6.00 17.86
C ALA A 256 -10.26 7.40 17.26
N HIS A 257 -9.15 8.08 17.60
CA HIS A 257 -8.79 9.35 16.99
C HIS A 257 -8.59 9.24 15.47
N ILE A 258 -7.89 8.19 15.01
CA ILE A 258 -7.69 7.95 13.57
C ILE A 258 -9.01 7.63 12.85
N LEU A 259 -9.93 6.90 13.49
CA LEU A 259 -11.27 6.68 12.93
C LEU A 259 -12.04 7.98 12.74
N ALA A 260 -11.98 8.90 13.70
CA ALA A 260 -12.59 10.22 13.58
C ALA A 260 -12.00 11.02 12.39
N ASN A 261 -10.69 10.91 12.16
CA ASN A 261 -10.04 11.53 11.00
C ASN A 261 -10.51 10.90 9.67
N LEU A 262 -10.65 9.57 9.59
CA LEU A 262 -11.21 8.88 8.42
C LEU A 262 -12.66 9.29 8.14
N ALA A 263 -13.49 9.39 9.19
CA ALA A 263 -14.88 9.84 9.06
C ALA A 263 -14.96 11.29 8.60
N THR A 264 -14.14 12.17 9.18
CA THR A 264 -14.03 13.58 8.77
C THR A 264 -13.63 13.70 7.30
N GLN A 265 -12.65 12.89 6.87
CA GLN A 265 -12.25 12.83 5.47
C GLN A 265 -13.39 12.41 4.54
N ALA A 266 -14.18 11.40 4.92
CA ALA A 266 -15.34 10.94 4.14
C ALA A 266 -16.41 12.04 4.02
N VAL A 267 -16.71 12.74 5.12
CA VAL A 267 -17.67 13.87 5.12
C VAL A 267 -17.19 15.01 4.23
N PHE A 268 -15.92 15.41 4.35
CA PHE A 268 -15.33 16.48 3.55
C PHE A 268 -15.42 16.23 2.04
N LEU A 269 -15.33 14.96 1.63
CA LEU A 269 -15.44 14.54 0.23
C LEU A 269 -16.88 14.44 -0.29
N ASN A 270 -17.85 14.93 0.47
CA ASN A 270 -19.28 14.91 0.13
C ASN A 270 -19.79 13.47 -0.11
N LEU A 271 -19.36 12.54 0.75
CA LEU A 271 -19.91 11.18 0.88
C LEU A 271 -20.76 11.08 2.18
N PRO A 272 -21.89 11.81 2.29
CA PRO A 272 -22.61 11.97 3.55
C PRO A 272 -23.31 10.71 4.07
N CYS A 273 -23.37 9.61 3.29
CA CYS A 273 -23.99 8.35 3.74
C CYS A 273 -23.04 7.41 4.50
N GLU A 274 -21.76 7.77 4.66
CA GLU A 274 -20.70 6.83 5.06
C GLU A 274 -19.79 7.35 6.20
N ALA A 275 -20.21 8.41 6.90
CA ALA A 275 -19.56 8.85 8.13
C ALA A 275 -19.79 7.79 9.23
N VAL A 276 -18.70 7.16 9.68
CA VAL A 276 -18.68 6.14 10.76
C VAL A 276 -18.48 6.82 12.11
#